data_AF-A0A966QFK8-F1
#
_entry.id   AF-A0A966QFK8-F1
#
_cell.length_a   1.000
_cell.length_b   1.000
_cell.length_c   1.000
_cell.angle_alpha   90.00
_cell.angle_beta   90.00
_cell.angle_gamma   90.00
#
_symmetry.space_group_name_H-M   'P 1'
#
loop_
_entity.id
_entity.type
_entity.pdbx_description
1 polymer ?
#
loop_
_entity_poly.entity_id
_entity_poly.type
_entity_poly.pdbx_seq_one_letter_code
_entity_poly.pdbx_strand_id
1 'polypeptide(L)'
;MTEPICGLAVVPPGLEAPAAAELTALGCQAVVPLRRAVRFQTDLAGFYRLHLQARLPFRLLRELAQFPCSGKGELYDGVQAAADWQRWLPPSTRFRVDATGSAPGLNHSHYSALQVKNALVDWQRSHWGERSSVDLEDPDLAIHLHLGQVRQEGNGRSAGGYAQGRAMATLSLDGSGSSLHRRGYRAAMGLAPLKENLAAGLISLTGWDGTVPLADPLCGSGTLLIEAACMALGRAPGLGRPFALERWPDFDADLWQQERQKAEDLARSSGPNRHPL
;
A
#
# COMPACT_ATOMS: atom_id res chain seq x y z
N MET A 1 -15.84 -5.72 18.17
CA MET A 1 -15.36 -5.99 16.80
C MET A 1 -14.79 -4.70 16.26
N THR A 2 -13.48 -4.65 15.98
CA THR A 2 -12.84 -3.50 15.34
C THR A 2 -13.39 -3.32 13.93
N GLU A 3 -13.57 -2.08 13.50
CA GLU A 3 -14.01 -1.79 12.12
C GLU A 3 -12.99 -2.33 11.11
N PRO A 4 -13.45 -2.85 9.96
CA PRO A 4 -12.55 -3.35 8.93
C PRO A 4 -11.74 -2.20 8.32
N ILE A 5 -10.45 -2.44 8.10
CA ILE A 5 -9.57 -1.56 7.35
C ILE A 5 -9.92 -1.69 5.87
N CYS A 6 -10.40 -0.60 5.27
CA CYS A 6 -10.42 -0.43 3.82
C CYS A 6 -9.03 0.00 3.35
N GLY A 7 -8.52 -0.66 2.32
CA GLY A 7 -7.18 -0.39 1.82
C GLY A 7 -7.07 -0.44 0.29
N LEU A 8 -5.96 0.10 -0.18
CA LEU A 8 -5.57 0.09 -1.59
C LEU A 8 -4.15 -0.43 -1.75
N ALA A 9 -3.98 -1.49 -2.52
CA ALA A 9 -2.68 -1.99 -2.93
C ALA A 9 -2.34 -1.41 -4.30
N VAL A 10 -1.28 -0.60 -4.38
CA VAL A 10 -0.83 -0.04 -5.65
C VAL A 10 0.08 -1.05 -6.36
N VAL A 11 -0.24 -1.37 -7.61
CA VAL A 11 0.38 -2.47 -8.37
C VAL A 11 0.84 -2.01 -9.75
N PRO A 12 1.81 -2.70 -10.39
CA PRO A 12 2.14 -2.43 -11.78
C PRO A 12 0.93 -2.64 -12.70
N PRO A 13 0.81 -1.86 -13.79
CA PRO A 13 -0.23 -2.09 -14.80
C PRO A 13 -0.13 -3.50 -15.37
N GLY A 14 -1.26 -4.18 -15.53
CA GLY A 14 -1.35 -5.56 -16.02
C GLY A 14 -1.26 -6.62 -14.92
N LEU A 15 -0.95 -6.25 -13.67
CA LEU A 15 -0.87 -7.16 -12.53
C LEU A 15 -2.05 -7.03 -11.55
N GLU A 16 -3.09 -6.29 -11.92
CA GLU A 16 -4.28 -6.08 -11.09
C GLU A 16 -4.96 -7.40 -10.70
N ALA A 17 -5.20 -8.29 -11.67
CA ALA A 17 -5.83 -9.58 -11.45
C ALA A 17 -4.99 -10.53 -10.59
N PRO A 18 -3.69 -10.79 -10.87
CA PRO A 18 -2.88 -11.64 -10.02
C PRO A 18 -2.66 -11.04 -8.62
N ALA A 19 -2.61 -9.71 -8.49
CA ALA A 19 -2.54 -9.08 -7.18
C ALA A 19 -3.84 -9.25 -6.38
N ALA A 20 -5.00 -9.20 -7.03
CA ALA A 20 -6.27 -9.50 -6.37
C ALA A 20 -6.34 -10.95 -5.88
N ALA A 21 -5.84 -11.90 -6.68
CA ALA A 21 -5.71 -13.29 -6.26
C ALA A 21 -4.78 -13.45 -5.04
N GLU A 22 -3.61 -12.78 -5.06
CA GLU A 22 -2.67 -12.76 -3.93
C GLU A 22 -3.31 -12.20 -2.65
N LEU A 23 -3.96 -11.03 -2.73
CA LEU A 23 -4.62 -10.40 -1.59
C LEU A 23 -5.73 -11.28 -1.01
N THR A 24 -6.51 -11.95 -1.87
CA THR A 24 -7.55 -12.90 -1.45
C THR A 24 -6.93 -14.10 -0.75
N ALA A 25 -5.85 -14.67 -1.28
CA ALA A 25 -5.13 -15.78 -0.65
C ALA A 25 -4.52 -15.40 0.71
N LEU A 26 -4.15 -14.13 0.90
CA LEU A 26 -3.68 -13.60 2.19
C LEU A 26 -4.82 -13.27 3.16
N GLY A 27 -6.08 -13.54 2.80
CA GLY A 27 -7.25 -13.41 3.66
C GLY A 27 -7.97 -12.06 3.57
N CYS A 28 -7.70 -11.26 2.53
CA CYS A 28 -8.49 -10.05 2.29
C CYS A 28 -9.89 -10.38 1.78
N GLN A 29 -10.83 -9.50 2.10
CA GLN A 29 -12.22 -9.52 1.66
C GLN A 29 -12.50 -8.35 0.73
N ALA A 30 -13.67 -8.36 0.06
CA ALA A 30 -14.10 -7.29 -0.84
C ALA A 30 -13.00 -6.85 -1.83
N VAL A 31 -12.26 -7.82 -2.37
CA VAL A 31 -11.10 -7.58 -3.21
C VAL A 31 -11.57 -7.20 -4.62
N VAL A 32 -11.28 -5.97 -5.03
CA VAL A 32 -11.72 -5.43 -6.33
C VAL A 32 -10.50 -4.88 -7.10
N PRO A 33 -10.14 -5.48 -8.24
CA PRO A 33 -9.14 -4.92 -9.13
C PRO A 33 -9.59 -3.56 -9.68
N LEU A 34 -8.73 -2.55 -9.56
CA LEU A 34 -8.90 -1.21 -10.13
C LEU A 34 -7.77 -0.95 -11.12
N ARG A 35 -7.84 0.11 -11.93
CA ARG A 35 -6.71 0.49 -12.80
C ARG A 35 -5.45 0.77 -11.95
N ARG A 36 -4.40 -0.06 -12.10
CA ARG A 36 -3.11 0.02 -11.40
C ARG A 36 -3.19 -0.14 -9.87
N ALA A 37 -4.29 -0.67 -9.36
CA ALA A 37 -4.48 -0.87 -7.94
C ALA A 37 -5.45 -2.02 -7.64
N VAL A 38 -5.49 -2.47 -6.40
CA VAL A 38 -6.51 -3.41 -5.92
C VAL A 38 -7.07 -2.86 -4.62
N ARG A 39 -8.39 -2.63 -4.58
CA ARG A 39 -9.09 -2.29 -3.34
C ARG A 39 -9.34 -3.57 -2.54
N PHE A 40 -9.25 -3.50 -1.23
CA PHE A 40 -9.52 -4.63 -0.35
C PHE A 40 -10.05 -4.18 1.02
N GLN A 41 -10.58 -5.13 1.77
CA GLN A 41 -10.92 -5.00 3.19
C GLN A 41 -10.20 -6.07 4.00
N THR A 42 -9.73 -5.70 5.19
CA THR A 42 -9.04 -6.63 6.10
C THR A 42 -9.09 -6.12 7.54
N ASP A 43 -8.69 -6.92 8.51
CA ASP A 43 -8.45 -6.46 9.89
C ASP A 43 -6.99 -5.99 10.06
N LEU A 44 -6.62 -5.51 11.26
CA LEU A 44 -5.26 -5.05 11.52
C LEU A 44 -4.22 -6.16 11.30
N ALA A 45 -4.55 -7.39 11.70
CA ALA A 45 -3.70 -8.57 11.51
C ALA A 45 -3.46 -8.84 10.02
N GLY A 46 -4.50 -8.82 9.20
CA GLY A 46 -4.37 -9.00 7.76
C GLY A 46 -3.63 -7.83 7.10
N PHE A 47 -3.79 -6.59 7.57
CA PHE A 47 -2.99 -5.46 7.06
C PHE A 47 -1.49 -5.63 7.34
N TYR A 48 -1.12 -6.16 8.51
CA TYR A 48 0.26 -6.55 8.84
C TYR A 48 0.75 -7.68 7.96
N ARG A 49 -0.07 -8.72 7.78
CA ARG A 49 0.22 -9.84 6.89
C ARG A 49 0.52 -9.39 5.47
N LEU A 50 -0.25 -8.44 4.93
CA LEU A 50 0.00 -7.87 3.61
C LEU A 50 1.38 -7.22 3.51
N HIS A 51 1.80 -6.44 4.51
CA HIS A 51 3.12 -5.80 4.52
C HIS A 51 4.26 -6.82 4.56
N LEU A 52 4.06 -7.91 5.29
CA LEU A 52 5.05 -8.98 5.43
C LEU A 52 5.12 -9.87 4.19
N GLN A 53 3.97 -10.26 3.63
CA GLN A 53 3.87 -11.39 2.71
C GLN A 53 3.55 -11.02 1.25
N ALA A 54 2.93 -9.86 0.97
CA ALA A 54 2.51 -9.52 -0.39
C ALA A 54 3.71 -9.18 -1.30
N ARG A 55 3.75 -9.80 -2.49
CA ARG A 55 4.84 -9.66 -3.46
C ARG A 55 4.48 -8.70 -4.59
N LEU A 56 3.23 -8.58 -4.99
CA LEU A 56 2.86 -7.80 -6.17
C LEU A 56 2.69 -6.29 -5.88
N PRO A 57 2.07 -5.89 -4.76
CA PRO A 57 1.96 -4.48 -4.38
C PRO A 57 3.33 -3.84 -4.20
N PHE A 58 3.47 -2.60 -4.66
CA PHE A 58 4.64 -1.76 -4.37
C PHE A 58 4.38 -0.68 -3.32
N ARG A 59 3.11 -0.51 -2.92
CA ARG A 59 2.65 0.32 -1.82
C ARG A 59 1.30 -0.19 -1.30
N LEU A 60 1.10 -0.18 0.01
CA LEU A 60 -0.14 -0.51 0.69
C LEU A 60 -0.65 0.72 1.44
N LEU A 61 -1.86 1.14 1.12
CA LEU A 61 -2.52 2.32 1.67
C LEU A 61 -3.70 1.90 2.54
N ARG A 62 -3.82 2.50 3.73
CA ARG A 62 -5.02 2.43 4.58
C ARG A 62 -5.86 3.67 4.34
N GLU A 63 -7.12 3.49 3.95
CA GLU A 63 -8.03 4.59 3.74
C GLU A 63 -8.44 5.23 5.08
N LEU A 64 -8.38 6.56 5.15
CA LEU A 64 -8.89 7.35 6.27
C LEU A 64 -10.31 7.83 5.99
N ALA A 65 -10.50 8.45 4.82
CA ALA A 65 -11.79 8.99 4.43
C ALA A 65 -11.91 9.08 2.90
N GLN A 66 -13.17 9.06 2.45
CA GLN A 66 -13.57 9.46 1.12
C GLN A 66 -14.59 10.59 1.22
N PHE A 67 -14.43 11.61 0.38
CA PHE A 67 -15.35 12.74 0.34
C PHE A 67 -15.43 13.37 -1.05
N PRO A 68 -16.57 14.01 -1.41
CA PRO A 68 -16.67 14.79 -2.64
C PRO A 68 -15.62 15.90 -2.68
N CYS A 69 -15.03 16.12 -3.85
CA CYS A 69 -14.01 17.12 -4.06
C CYS A 69 -14.21 17.84 -5.40
N SER A 70 -14.99 18.91 -5.39
CA SER A 70 -15.30 19.76 -6.54
C SER A 70 -14.29 20.90 -6.72
N GLY A 71 -13.34 21.04 -5.81
CA GLY A 71 -12.31 22.07 -5.84
C GLY A 71 -11.55 22.18 -4.51
N LYS A 72 -10.72 23.24 -4.39
CA LYS A 72 -9.85 23.46 -3.23
C LYS A 72 -10.60 23.58 -1.90
N GLY A 73 -11.77 24.23 -1.87
CA GLY A 73 -12.55 24.43 -0.64
C GLY A 73 -13.02 23.11 -0.05
N GLU A 74 -13.74 22.30 -0.84
CA GLU A 74 -14.18 20.96 -0.40
C GLU A 74 -13.01 20.04 -0.02
N LEU A 75 -11.86 20.15 -0.72
CA LEU A 75 -10.64 19.44 -0.33
C LEU A 75 -10.15 19.86 1.06
N TYR A 76 -10.10 21.16 1.33
CA TYR A 76 -9.62 21.71 2.58
C TYR A 76 -10.47 21.23 3.76
N ASP A 77 -11.79 21.41 3.67
CA ASP A 77 -12.74 21.02 4.70
C ASP A 77 -12.75 19.49 4.90
N GLY A 78 -12.77 18.74 3.79
CA GLY A 78 -12.75 17.28 3.81
C GLY A 78 -11.49 16.71 4.45
N VAL A 79 -10.31 17.31 4.19
CA VAL A 79 -9.06 16.89 4.84
C VAL A 79 -9.12 17.13 6.34
N GLN A 80 -9.59 18.29 6.80
CA GLN A 80 -9.66 18.58 8.24
C GLN A 80 -10.64 17.65 8.99
N ALA A 81 -11.71 17.21 8.33
CA ALA A 81 -12.70 16.29 8.89
C ALA A 81 -12.36 14.80 8.69
N ALA A 82 -11.30 14.46 7.94
CA ALA A 82 -11.06 13.09 7.48
C ALA A 82 -10.64 12.11 8.59
N ALA A 83 -10.02 12.58 9.67
CA ALA A 83 -9.52 11.72 10.74
C ALA A 83 -9.39 12.49 12.06
N ASP A 84 -9.21 11.75 13.15
CA ASP A 84 -8.76 12.31 14.42
C ASP A 84 -7.28 12.71 14.33
N TRP A 85 -7.02 13.89 13.78
CA TRP A 85 -5.67 14.41 13.62
C TRP A 85 -4.96 14.67 14.95
N GLN A 86 -5.70 14.77 16.08
CA GLN A 86 -5.07 14.88 17.41
C GLN A 86 -4.28 13.61 17.73
N ARG A 87 -4.87 12.46 17.40
CA ARG A 87 -4.23 11.16 17.53
C ARG A 87 -3.19 10.91 16.45
N TRP A 88 -3.51 11.18 15.19
CA TRP A 88 -2.70 10.74 14.05
C TRP A 88 -1.54 11.67 13.69
N LEU A 89 -1.67 12.97 13.94
CA LEU A 89 -0.67 13.97 13.54
C LEU A 89 -0.47 15.03 14.63
N PRO A 90 0.04 14.65 15.83
CA PRO A 90 0.49 15.63 16.82
C PRO A 90 1.67 16.47 16.29
N PRO A 91 1.93 17.67 16.83
CA PRO A 91 2.98 18.57 16.30
C PRO A 91 4.39 17.99 16.30
N SER A 92 4.65 16.99 17.15
CA SER A 92 5.91 16.25 17.20
C SER A 92 6.13 15.30 16.00
N THR A 93 5.08 14.93 15.27
CA THR A 93 5.11 13.97 14.17
C THR A 93 5.54 14.66 12.87
N ARG A 94 6.60 14.19 12.23
CA ARG A 94 6.99 14.64 10.88
C ARG A 94 6.09 13.98 9.85
N PHE A 95 5.67 14.71 8.83
CA PHE A 95 4.81 14.13 7.80
C PHE A 95 5.17 14.55 6.38
N ARG A 96 4.73 13.75 5.41
CA ARG A 96 4.69 14.13 4.00
C ARG A 96 3.31 13.93 3.42
N VAL A 97 3.05 14.64 2.33
CA VAL A 97 1.84 14.46 1.52
C VAL A 97 2.24 14.17 0.09
N ASP A 98 1.73 13.07 -0.44
CA ASP A 98 1.77 12.71 -1.85
C ASP A 98 0.36 12.83 -2.44
N ALA A 99 0.26 13.10 -3.74
CA ALA A 99 -1.04 13.12 -4.42
C ALA A 99 -0.99 12.50 -5.82
N THR A 100 -2.11 11.92 -6.23
CA THR A 100 -2.31 11.35 -7.56
C THR A 100 -3.70 11.67 -8.11
N GLY A 101 -3.84 11.62 -9.42
CA GLY A 101 -5.10 11.90 -10.10
C GLY A 101 -5.37 13.40 -10.23
N SER A 102 -6.62 13.74 -10.54
CA SER A 102 -7.02 15.11 -10.84
C SER A 102 -8.50 15.35 -10.51
N ALA A 103 -8.80 16.55 -10.06
CA ALA A 103 -10.17 17.05 -9.91
C ALA A 103 -10.26 18.48 -10.49
N PRO A 104 -11.46 19.02 -10.77
CA PRO A 104 -11.61 20.40 -11.20
C PRO A 104 -10.87 21.38 -10.27
N GLY A 105 -10.01 22.24 -10.83
CA GLY A 105 -9.17 23.17 -10.06
C GLY A 105 -7.98 22.53 -9.32
N LEU A 106 -7.77 21.22 -9.47
CA LEU A 106 -6.75 20.40 -8.81
C LEU A 106 -6.10 19.45 -9.83
N ASN A 107 -5.55 20.03 -10.91
CA ASN A 107 -5.02 19.30 -12.06
C ASN A 107 -3.54 18.89 -11.92
N HIS A 108 -2.84 19.39 -10.90
CA HIS A 108 -1.42 19.13 -10.68
C HIS A 108 -1.21 18.49 -9.31
N SER A 109 -0.71 17.25 -9.27
CA SER A 109 -0.49 16.50 -8.04
C SER A 109 0.27 17.28 -6.98
N HIS A 110 1.36 17.97 -7.34
CA HIS A 110 2.15 18.75 -6.38
C HIS A 110 1.31 19.88 -5.74
N TYR A 111 0.47 20.55 -6.52
CA TYR A 111 -0.43 21.58 -6.01
C TYR A 111 -1.51 21.00 -5.09
N SER A 112 -2.08 19.84 -5.44
CA SER A 112 -3.07 19.14 -4.61
C SER A 112 -2.47 18.68 -3.27
N ALA A 113 -1.25 18.13 -3.28
CA ALA A 113 -0.51 17.76 -2.07
C ALA A 113 -0.24 18.98 -1.17
N LEU A 114 0.11 20.12 -1.77
CA LEU A 114 0.27 21.39 -1.06
C LEU A 114 -1.02 21.84 -0.37
N GLN A 115 -2.19 21.65 -1.00
CA GLN A 115 -3.48 22.04 -0.39
C GLN A 115 -3.81 21.18 0.83
N VAL A 116 -3.60 19.86 0.76
CA VAL A 116 -3.77 18.95 1.91
C VAL A 116 -2.83 19.35 3.05
N LYS A 117 -1.55 19.61 2.73
CA LYS A 117 -0.58 20.07 3.74
C LYS A 117 -1.07 21.36 4.43
N ASN A 118 -1.53 22.34 3.67
CA ASN A 118 -2.01 23.61 4.23
C ASN A 118 -3.23 23.37 5.13
N ALA A 119 -4.19 22.54 4.70
CA ALA A 119 -5.35 22.18 5.51
C ALA A 119 -4.97 21.56 6.85
N LEU A 120 -3.99 20.65 6.87
CA LEU A 120 -3.49 20.02 8.09
C LEU A 120 -2.71 20.99 8.98
N VAL A 121 -1.82 21.80 8.41
CA VAL A 121 -1.03 22.79 9.18
C VAL A 121 -1.92 23.85 9.83
N ASP A 122 -2.92 24.34 9.10
CA ASP A 122 -3.87 25.32 9.64
C ASP A 122 -4.74 24.70 10.73
N TRP A 123 -5.15 23.44 10.56
CA TRP A 123 -5.85 22.68 11.59
C TRP A 123 -4.98 22.52 12.85
N GLN A 124 -3.70 22.16 12.72
CA GLN A 124 -2.81 22.04 13.89
C GLN A 124 -2.62 23.38 14.60
N ARG A 125 -2.46 24.48 13.85
CA ARG A 125 -2.31 25.83 14.42
C ARG A 125 -3.54 26.27 15.17
N SER A 126 -4.74 25.97 14.68
CA SER A 126 -5.97 26.34 15.38
C SER A 126 -6.18 25.54 16.66
N HIS A 127 -5.69 24.30 16.73
CA HIS A 127 -5.85 23.42 17.90
C HIS A 127 -4.73 23.55 18.94
N TRP A 128 -3.48 23.77 18.51
CA TRP A 128 -2.30 23.76 19.39
C TRP A 128 -1.44 25.03 19.31
N GLY A 129 -1.67 25.93 18.34
CA GLY A 129 -0.76 27.05 18.08
C GLY A 129 0.57 26.64 17.44
N GLU A 130 0.82 25.33 17.30
CA GLU A 130 2.03 24.74 16.75
C GLU A 130 1.75 24.00 15.43
N ARG A 131 2.80 23.52 14.77
CA ARG A 131 2.68 22.70 13.57
C ARG A 131 3.78 21.65 13.48
N SER A 132 3.45 20.54 12.85
CA SER A 132 4.42 19.54 12.42
C SER A 132 5.41 20.07 11.39
N SER A 133 6.62 19.54 11.41
CA SER A 133 7.59 19.71 10.32
C SER A 133 7.29 18.74 9.17
N VAL A 134 7.70 19.14 7.97
CA VAL A 134 7.57 18.30 6.76
C VAL A 134 8.91 17.67 6.46
N ASP A 135 8.93 16.35 6.36
CA ASP A 135 10.11 15.55 6.01
C ASP A 135 9.76 14.64 4.83
N LEU A 136 10.38 14.87 3.68
CA LEU A 136 10.08 14.10 2.46
C LEU A 136 10.82 12.76 2.42
N GLU A 137 11.90 12.63 3.20
CA GLU A 137 12.82 11.49 3.17
C GLU A 137 12.47 10.47 4.26
N ASP A 138 12.32 10.91 5.50
CA ASP A 138 11.94 10.09 6.66
C ASP A 138 10.74 10.69 7.43
N PRO A 139 9.54 10.74 6.84
CA PRO A 139 8.34 11.14 7.55
C PRO A 139 7.90 10.06 8.53
N ASP A 140 7.46 10.47 9.72
CA ASP A 140 6.80 9.57 10.68
C ASP A 140 5.42 9.13 10.14
N LEU A 141 4.70 10.04 9.47
CA LEU A 141 3.42 9.78 8.81
C LEU A 141 3.45 10.18 7.32
N ALA A 142 3.12 9.24 6.43
CA ALA A 142 2.98 9.51 5.00
C ALA A 142 1.50 9.49 4.60
N ILE A 143 1.00 10.63 4.13
CA ILE A 143 -0.39 10.81 3.70
C ILE A 143 -0.44 10.81 2.18
N HIS A 144 -1.40 10.08 1.60
CA HIS A 144 -1.63 10.02 0.17
C HIS A 144 -3.04 10.48 -0.17
N LEU A 145 -3.16 11.46 -1.07
CA LEU A 145 -4.42 11.88 -1.67
C LEU A 145 -4.58 11.25 -3.05
N HIS A 146 -5.69 10.58 -3.30
CA HIS A 146 -6.12 10.24 -4.65
C HIS A 146 -7.34 11.07 -5.07
N LEU A 147 -7.27 11.70 -6.24
CA LEU A 147 -8.37 12.42 -6.85
C LEU A 147 -8.86 11.66 -8.09
N GLY A 148 -10.09 11.16 -8.05
CA GLY A 148 -10.68 10.37 -9.12
C GLY A 148 -12.16 10.69 -9.32
N GLN A 149 -12.73 10.31 -10.45
CA GLN A 149 -14.19 10.39 -10.63
C GLN A 149 -14.87 9.19 -9.99
N VAL A 150 -16.09 9.40 -9.48
CA VAL A 150 -16.97 8.27 -9.13
C VAL A 150 -17.23 7.47 -10.41
N ARG A 151 -16.69 6.26 -10.48
CA ARG A 151 -17.17 5.25 -11.43
C ARG A 151 -18.10 4.33 -10.67
N GLN A 152 -19.29 4.09 -11.21
CA GLN A 152 -20.08 2.94 -10.78
C GLN A 152 -19.26 1.69 -11.10
N GLU A 153 -18.80 0.99 -10.06
CA GLU A 153 -18.47 -0.43 -10.19
C GLU A 153 -19.71 -1.21 -9.74
N GLY A 154 -20.13 -2.14 -10.60
CA GLY A 154 -21.42 -2.81 -10.52
C GLY A 154 -21.67 -3.58 -9.22
N ASN A 155 -22.93 -3.57 -8.81
CA ASN A 155 -23.54 -4.39 -7.75
C ASN A 155 -22.75 -4.55 -6.44
N GLY A 156 -22.75 -3.52 -5.61
CA GLY A 156 -22.41 -3.68 -4.20
C GLY A 156 -22.31 -2.36 -3.44
N ARG A 157 -23.41 -1.98 -2.77
CA ARG A 157 -23.48 -0.96 -1.70
C ARG A 157 -22.74 0.34 -1.99
N SER A 158 -23.49 1.28 -2.56
CA SER A 158 -23.26 2.73 -2.61
C SER A 158 -22.07 3.24 -1.80
N ALA A 159 -21.04 3.74 -2.49
CA ALA A 159 -20.48 5.02 -2.07
C ALA A 159 -21.68 5.99 -2.05
N GLY A 160 -21.93 6.64 -0.90
CA GLY A 160 -23.16 7.36 -0.55
C GLY A 160 -23.75 8.20 -1.70
N GLY A 161 -25.06 8.48 -1.66
CA GLY A 161 -25.88 9.07 -2.72
C GLY A 161 -25.41 10.43 -3.30
N TYR A 162 -24.21 10.47 -3.85
CA TYR A 162 -23.57 11.61 -4.45
C TYR A 162 -23.93 11.65 -5.93
N ALA A 163 -24.22 12.85 -6.42
CA ALA A 163 -24.57 13.10 -7.80
C ALA A 163 -23.48 12.58 -8.75
N GLN A 164 -23.94 11.97 -9.85
CA GLN A 164 -23.11 11.47 -10.95
C GLN A 164 -22.17 12.56 -11.47
N GLY A 165 -20.89 12.22 -11.71
CA GLY A 165 -19.91 13.13 -12.31
C GLY A 165 -19.09 14.00 -11.34
N ARG A 166 -19.32 13.91 -10.02
CA ARG A 166 -18.44 14.56 -9.04
C ARG A 166 -17.10 13.82 -8.90
N ALA A 167 -16.03 14.60 -8.77
CA ALA A 167 -14.74 14.06 -8.35
C ALA A 167 -14.79 13.72 -6.85
N MET A 168 -14.09 12.66 -6.48
CA MET A 168 -13.91 12.19 -5.11
C MET A 168 -12.44 12.32 -4.74
N ALA A 169 -12.22 12.72 -3.50
CA ALA A 169 -10.94 12.63 -2.83
C ALA A 169 -10.94 11.40 -1.92
N THR A 170 -9.92 10.57 -2.04
CA THR A 170 -9.61 9.48 -1.11
C THR A 170 -8.34 9.85 -0.37
N LEU A 171 -8.44 10.06 0.93
CA LEU A 171 -7.29 10.32 1.80
C LEU A 171 -6.86 9.01 2.46
N SER A 172 -5.57 8.71 2.44
CA SER A 172 -5.03 7.45 2.94
C SER A 172 -3.70 7.62 3.64
N LEU A 173 -3.35 6.68 4.52
CA LEU A 173 -2.03 6.53 5.11
C LEU A 173 -1.23 5.47 4.37
N ASP A 174 0.04 5.78 4.08
CA ASP A 174 0.98 4.86 3.46
C ASP A 174 1.75 4.08 4.54
N GLY A 175 1.36 2.82 4.74
CA GLY A 175 1.98 1.95 5.75
C GLY A 175 3.33 1.37 5.31
N SER A 176 3.66 1.45 4.03
CA SER A 176 4.86 0.82 3.47
C SER A 176 6.13 1.64 3.70
N GLY A 177 6.01 2.98 3.73
CA GLY A 177 7.14 3.90 3.74
C GLY A 177 7.90 3.86 2.41
N SER A 178 8.95 3.05 2.33
CA SER A 178 9.70 2.81 1.09
C SER A 178 8.96 1.82 0.18
N SER A 179 9.09 1.96 -1.13
CA SER A 179 8.38 1.07 -2.06
C SER A 179 8.70 -0.41 -1.81
N LEU A 180 7.65 -1.25 -1.81
CA LEU A 180 7.75 -2.65 -1.42
C LEU A 180 8.62 -3.48 -2.36
N HIS A 181 8.70 -3.12 -3.65
CA HIS A 181 9.56 -3.84 -4.61
C HIS A 181 11.02 -3.93 -4.15
N ARG A 182 11.54 -2.97 -3.37
CA ARG A 182 12.90 -3.04 -2.83
C ARG A 182 12.98 -4.09 -1.73
N ARG A 183 13.37 -5.33 -2.07
CA ARG A 183 13.45 -6.47 -1.13
C ARG A 183 14.73 -6.52 -0.30
N GLY A 184 15.74 -5.70 -0.66
CA GLY A 184 17.01 -5.60 0.06
C GLY A 184 18.13 -6.53 -0.43
N TYR A 185 17.87 -7.47 -1.37
CA TYR A 185 18.89 -8.39 -1.88
C TYR A 185 19.71 -7.88 -3.08
N ARG A 186 19.45 -6.66 -3.58
CA ARG A 186 20.20 -6.11 -4.72
C ARG A 186 21.64 -5.79 -4.30
N ALA A 187 22.56 -6.73 -4.53
CA ALA A 187 23.99 -6.55 -4.28
C ALA A 187 24.70 -5.72 -5.37
N ALA A 188 24.21 -5.75 -6.61
CA ALA A 188 24.74 -4.99 -7.74
C ALA A 188 23.61 -4.53 -8.67
N MET A 189 23.53 -3.23 -8.95
CA MET A 189 22.61 -2.69 -9.95
C MET A 189 23.30 -2.61 -11.30
N GLY A 190 22.84 -3.40 -12.28
CA GLY A 190 23.04 -3.06 -13.69
C GLY A 190 22.26 -1.79 -14.07
N LEU A 191 22.33 -1.38 -15.35
CA LEU A 191 21.73 -0.13 -15.81
C LEU A 191 20.18 -0.13 -15.81
N ALA A 192 19.53 -1.29 -15.91
CA ALA A 192 18.07 -1.39 -16.01
C ALA A 192 17.49 -2.70 -15.41
N PRO A 193 17.66 -2.95 -14.09
CA PRO A 193 17.15 -4.17 -13.46
C PRO A 193 15.62 -4.16 -13.40
N LEU A 194 15.02 -5.30 -13.77
CA LEU A 194 13.60 -5.57 -13.58
C LEU A 194 13.20 -5.36 -12.11
N LYS A 195 12.06 -4.74 -11.85
CA LYS A 195 11.54 -4.60 -10.48
C LYS A 195 11.10 -5.97 -9.96
N GLU A 196 11.42 -6.24 -8.70
CA GLU A 196 11.18 -7.51 -8.01
C GLU A 196 9.69 -7.88 -8.00
N ASN A 197 8.82 -6.90 -7.75
CA ASN A 197 7.37 -7.14 -7.78
C ASN A 197 6.83 -7.42 -9.20
N LEU A 198 7.45 -6.86 -10.24
CA LEU A 198 7.13 -7.19 -11.62
C LEU A 198 7.63 -8.60 -11.97
N ALA A 199 8.83 -8.96 -11.53
CA ALA A 199 9.37 -10.31 -11.68
C ALA A 199 8.45 -11.36 -11.01
N ALA A 200 8.06 -11.14 -9.75
CA ALA A 200 7.08 -11.99 -9.06
C ALA A 200 5.75 -12.06 -9.81
N GLY A 201 5.25 -10.93 -10.32
CA GLY A 201 4.02 -10.90 -11.13
C GLY A 201 4.11 -11.70 -12.43
N LEU A 202 5.24 -11.60 -13.15
CA LEU A 202 5.47 -12.38 -14.37
C LEU A 202 5.49 -13.88 -14.09
N ILE A 203 6.12 -14.31 -12.98
CA ILE A 203 6.12 -15.70 -12.54
C ILE A 203 4.69 -16.14 -12.23
N SER A 204 3.92 -15.36 -11.47
CA SER A 204 2.52 -15.67 -11.16
C SER A 204 1.65 -15.82 -12.41
N LEU A 205 1.90 -15.02 -13.46
CA LEU A 205 1.18 -15.12 -14.74
C LEU A 205 1.49 -16.41 -15.52
N THR A 206 2.64 -17.04 -15.27
CA THR A 206 2.99 -18.32 -15.93
C THR A 206 2.25 -19.51 -15.33
N GLY A 207 1.70 -19.37 -14.12
CA GLY A 207 1.14 -20.49 -13.35
C GLY A 207 2.18 -21.42 -12.73
N TRP A 208 3.47 -21.06 -12.76
CA TRP A 208 4.54 -21.85 -12.14
C TRP A 208 4.36 -21.93 -10.62
N ASP A 209 4.42 -23.15 -10.09
CA ASP A 209 4.12 -23.49 -8.69
C ASP A 209 5.34 -24.05 -7.93
N GLY A 210 6.52 -24.07 -8.55
CA GLY A 210 7.74 -24.61 -7.96
C GLY A 210 7.95 -26.11 -8.14
N THR A 211 7.02 -26.84 -8.76
CA THR A 211 7.11 -28.31 -8.91
C THR A 211 7.96 -28.75 -10.12
N VAL A 212 8.18 -27.84 -11.08
CA VAL A 212 9.00 -28.09 -12.28
C VAL A 212 10.19 -27.13 -12.34
N PRO A 213 11.32 -27.56 -12.95
CA PRO A 213 12.47 -26.67 -13.14
C PRO A 213 12.10 -25.40 -13.89
N LEU A 214 12.56 -24.24 -13.38
CA LEU A 214 12.46 -22.94 -14.04
C LEU A 214 13.83 -22.53 -14.55
N ALA A 215 13.91 -22.13 -15.82
CA ALA A 215 15.14 -21.63 -16.43
C ALA A 215 14.92 -20.23 -17.02
N ASP A 216 15.87 -19.33 -16.75
CA ASP A 216 15.98 -18.03 -17.40
C ASP A 216 17.34 -17.96 -18.12
N PRO A 217 17.40 -18.17 -19.44
CA PRO A 217 18.66 -18.22 -20.19
C PRO A 217 19.32 -16.85 -20.34
N LEU A 218 18.63 -15.76 -19.97
CA LEU A 218 19.09 -14.38 -20.08
C LEU A 218 18.95 -13.65 -18.73
N CYS A 219 19.25 -14.36 -17.64
CA CYS A 219 18.86 -13.96 -16.29
C CYS A 219 19.48 -12.66 -15.77
N GLY A 220 20.58 -12.17 -16.35
CA GLY A 220 21.23 -10.92 -15.95
C GLY A 220 21.51 -10.87 -14.44
N SER A 221 20.86 -9.94 -13.72
CA SER A 221 20.96 -9.84 -12.26
C SER A 221 20.26 -10.95 -11.47
N GLY A 222 19.60 -11.90 -12.14
CA GLY A 222 18.92 -13.05 -11.54
C GLY A 222 17.56 -12.75 -10.91
N THR A 223 17.00 -11.55 -11.08
CA THR A 223 15.79 -11.11 -10.35
C THR A 223 14.62 -12.10 -10.46
N LEU A 224 14.35 -12.63 -11.66
CA LEU A 224 13.29 -13.63 -11.88
C LEU A 224 13.55 -14.90 -11.07
N LEU A 225 14.76 -15.46 -11.16
CA LEU A 225 15.11 -16.69 -10.45
C LEU A 225 15.16 -16.51 -8.92
N ILE A 226 15.58 -15.33 -8.44
CA ILE A 226 15.56 -15.01 -7.01
C ILE A 226 14.13 -14.93 -6.50
N GLU A 227 13.23 -14.22 -7.19
CA GLU A 227 11.82 -14.17 -6.79
C GLU A 227 11.15 -15.56 -6.85
N ALA A 228 11.44 -16.34 -7.89
CA ALA A 228 10.94 -17.71 -8.03
C ALA A 228 11.38 -18.60 -6.85
N ALA A 229 12.68 -18.56 -6.49
CA ALA A 229 13.20 -19.30 -5.36
C ALA A 229 12.57 -18.83 -4.03
N CYS A 230 12.41 -17.52 -3.84
CA CYS A 230 11.73 -16.96 -2.67
C CYS A 230 10.25 -17.38 -2.59
N MET A 231 9.56 -17.48 -3.72
CA MET A 231 8.18 -17.98 -3.80
C MET A 231 8.11 -19.46 -3.42
N ALA A 232 8.93 -20.31 -4.03
CA ALA A 232 8.97 -21.75 -3.77
C ALA A 232 9.34 -22.07 -2.32
N LEU A 233 10.26 -21.31 -1.73
CA LEU A 233 10.69 -21.47 -0.34
C LEU A 233 9.78 -20.76 0.68
N GLY A 234 8.65 -20.18 0.27
CA GLY A 234 7.74 -19.49 1.19
C GLY A 234 8.37 -18.26 1.89
N ARG A 235 9.45 -17.68 1.35
CA ARG A 235 10.16 -16.55 1.97
C ARG A 235 9.39 -15.27 1.76
N ALA A 236 8.78 -14.77 2.84
CA ALA A 236 7.99 -13.54 2.82
C ALA A 236 8.88 -12.31 2.48
N PRO A 237 8.50 -11.49 1.49
CA PRO A 237 9.33 -10.40 0.96
C PRO A 237 9.51 -9.21 1.91
N GLY A 238 8.67 -9.12 2.94
CA GLY A 238 8.68 -8.05 3.95
C GLY A 238 9.43 -8.41 5.23
N LEU A 239 9.94 -9.63 5.37
CA LEU A 239 10.75 -9.99 6.54
C LEU A 239 12.10 -9.25 6.50
N GLY A 240 12.46 -8.63 7.62
CA GLY A 240 13.77 -7.97 7.80
C GLY A 240 13.86 -6.53 7.26
N ARG A 241 12.74 -5.89 6.94
CA ARG A 241 12.69 -4.46 6.59
C ARG A 241 11.73 -3.69 7.52
N PRO A 242 11.96 -2.38 7.72
CA PRO A 242 11.03 -1.54 8.47
C PRO A 242 9.85 -1.10 7.60
N PHE A 243 8.73 -0.81 8.26
CA PHE A 243 7.52 -0.24 7.67
C PHE A 243 7.08 1.03 8.41
N ALA A 244 6.46 1.96 7.67
CA ALA A 244 5.96 3.21 8.26
C ALA A 244 4.80 2.98 9.24
N LEU A 245 4.03 1.89 9.05
CA LEU A 245 2.94 1.52 9.97
C LEU A 245 3.40 1.23 11.40
N GLU A 246 4.69 0.91 11.61
CA GLU A 246 5.24 0.62 12.93
C GLU A 246 5.27 1.88 13.83
N ARG A 247 5.13 3.07 13.22
CA ARG A 247 5.05 4.36 13.91
C ARG A 247 3.61 4.84 14.14
N TRP A 248 2.60 4.07 13.70
CA TRP A 248 1.21 4.51 13.79
C TRP A 248 0.68 4.47 15.23
N PRO A 249 -0.21 5.40 15.63
CA PRO A 249 -0.78 5.43 16.98
C PRO A 249 -1.65 4.22 17.36
N ASP A 250 -2.02 3.39 16.38
CA ASP A 250 -2.76 2.15 16.58
C ASP A 250 -1.95 0.91 16.21
N PHE A 251 -0.62 1.04 16.15
CA PHE A 251 0.27 -0.09 15.96
C PHE A 251 0.23 -1.02 17.18
N ASP A 252 -0.07 -2.29 16.93
CA ASP A 252 -0.10 -3.36 17.93
C ASP A 252 1.14 -4.24 17.74
N ALA A 253 2.11 -4.07 18.63
CA ALA A 253 3.39 -4.76 18.56
C ALA A 253 3.25 -6.28 18.75
N ASP A 254 2.32 -6.74 19.59
CA ASP A 254 2.12 -8.17 19.85
C ASP A 254 1.50 -8.84 18.63
N LEU A 255 0.48 -8.21 18.04
CA LEU A 255 -0.15 -8.70 16.81
C LEU A 255 0.82 -8.69 15.62
N TRP A 256 1.68 -7.66 15.51
CA TRP A 256 2.75 -7.61 14.52
C TRP A 256 3.71 -8.79 14.67
N GLN A 257 4.18 -9.06 15.90
CA GLN A 257 5.08 -10.19 16.14
C GLN A 257 4.42 -11.54 15.85
N GLN A 258 3.14 -11.69 16.12
CA GLN A 258 2.39 -12.90 15.75
C GLN A 258 2.35 -13.10 14.23
N GLU A 259 2.04 -12.07 13.43
CA GLU A 259 2.03 -12.20 11.97
C GLU A 259 3.44 -12.37 11.38
N ARG A 260 4.47 -11.78 12.01
CA ARG A 260 5.88 -12.04 11.67
C ARG A 260 6.26 -13.49 11.92
N GLN A 261 5.91 -14.05 13.08
CA GLN A 261 6.21 -15.45 13.40
C GLN A 261 5.53 -16.40 12.41
N LYS A 262 4.27 -16.15 12.05
CA LYS A 262 3.55 -16.91 11.01
C LYS A 262 4.28 -16.87 9.66
N ALA A 263 4.79 -15.71 9.26
CA ALA A 263 5.55 -15.56 8.02
C ALA A 263 6.91 -16.29 8.06
N GLU A 264 7.58 -16.31 9.21
CA GLU A 264 8.84 -17.05 9.40
C GLU A 264 8.62 -18.57 9.40
N ASP A 265 7.56 -19.06 10.02
CA ASP A 265 7.25 -20.49 10.09
C ASP A 265 6.83 -21.06 8.72
N LEU A 266 6.14 -20.27 7.89
CA LEU A 266 5.85 -20.65 6.50
C LEU A 266 7.13 -20.97 5.74
N ALA A 267 8.14 -20.09 5.84
CA ALA A 267 9.43 -20.29 5.18
C ALA A 267 10.18 -21.55 5.66
N ARG A 268 10.06 -21.89 6.96
CA ARG A 268 10.65 -23.12 7.52
C ARG A 268 9.95 -24.38 7.01
N SER A 269 8.63 -24.34 6.88
CA SER A 269 7.81 -25.47 6.44
C SER A 269 7.96 -25.79 4.94
N SER A 270 8.30 -24.79 4.13
CA SER A 270 8.54 -24.90 2.68
C SER A 270 9.98 -25.29 2.32
N GLY A 271 10.83 -25.66 3.29
CA GLY A 271 12.21 -26.05 3.06
C GLY A 271 12.36 -27.37 2.26
N PRO A 272 13.54 -27.61 1.64
CA PRO A 272 13.76 -28.63 0.60
C PRO A 272 13.67 -30.11 1.02
N ASN A 273 13.14 -30.43 2.21
CA ASN A 273 13.10 -31.80 2.73
C ASN A 273 11.98 -32.68 2.14
N ARG A 274 11.45 -32.39 0.95
CA ARG A 274 10.32 -33.12 0.34
C ARG A 274 10.50 -33.66 -1.06
N HIS A 275 11.64 -33.47 -1.72
CA HIS A 275 11.92 -34.12 -3.00
C HIS A 275 13.32 -34.75 -2.99
N PRO A 276 13.46 -36.09 -3.02
CA PRO A 276 14.74 -36.69 -3.35
C PRO A 276 15.08 -36.26 -4.78
N LEU A 277 16.28 -35.69 -4.94
CA LEU A 277 16.93 -35.48 -6.24
C LEU A 277 17.07 -36.80 -6.99
#